data_AF-A0A6N7HUK8-F1
#
_entry.id   AF-A0A6N7HUK8-F1
#
_cell.length_a   1.000
_cell.length_b   1.000
_cell.length_c   1.000
_cell.angle_alpha   90.00
_cell.angle_beta   90.00
_cell.angle_gamma   90.00
#
_symmetry.space_group_name_H-M   'P 1'
#
loop_
_entity.id
_entity.type
_entity.pdbx_description
1 polymer ?
#
loop_
_entity_poly.entity_id
_entity_poly.type
_entity_poly.pdbx_seq_one_letter_code
_entity_poly.pdbx_strand_id
1 'polypeptide(L)'
;MTEVERHNYDVVVIGAGGAGLRAVIEARQRGLSVAVVCKSLFGKAHTVMAEGGCAASMGNSNPNDNWQVHFRDTMRGGKFLNNWRMAELHAKEAPNRVWELETYGALFDRTTDGRISQRNFGGHTYARLAHVGDRTGLELIRTMQQKIVSLQQEDYAEYGDYEAKLKVFDECTITELLKDGDAISGAFGYWRESGRFILFETPAVVLATGGIGKSFKVTSNSWEYTGDGHALALRAGAKLINMEFVQFHPTGMVWPPSVKGILVTEGVRGDGGVLKNSEGKRFMFDYIPEVFKDQYADNEAEADRWYENPDGNRRTPDLLPRDEVARAINSEVKAGRGSPHGGVFLDIASRLPKEEIARRLPSMHHQFKELADVDITAEPMEVGPTCHYVMGGIEVDPDTAAASVPGLFSAGECSGGMHGSNRLGGNSLSDLLVFGRRAGLGAASYVDGLSDRPKISQSDVDVAAKDALDCFEPRDGKQENPYTVYAELQDSMNELVGIIRKAEEMQQAAEKVEEFKARAKQVTVEGHRQYNPGWHLALDLRNMLLVSECVAKSALLREESRGGHTRDDHPNMELDWRNKLLVCSSAGEGVKVTEEAQTPMRADLLELFELNELEKYYTPDEIAEHPDRKG
;
A
#
# COMPACT_ATOMS: atom_id res chain seq x y z
N MET A 1 26.18 21.62 -21.35
CA MET A 1 25.49 20.32 -21.41
C MET A 1 25.77 19.60 -20.11
N THR A 2 24.72 19.20 -19.43
CA THR A 2 24.84 18.40 -18.20
C THR A 2 25.50 17.07 -18.53
N GLU A 3 26.53 16.68 -17.78
CA GLU A 3 27.12 15.34 -17.90
C GLU A 3 26.16 14.34 -17.23
N VAL A 4 25.64 13.39 -18.02
CA VAL A 4 24.62 12.42 -17.61
C VAL A 4 25.01 11.05 -18.12
N GLU A 5 25.02 10.06 -17.22
CA GLU A 5 25.18 8.65 -17.56
C GLU A 5 23.92 8.15 -18.28
N ARG A 6 24.04 7.49 -19.44
CA ARG A 6 22.89 7.10 -20.27
C ARG A 6 22.79 5.59 -20.43
N HIS A 7 21.57 5.06 -20.28
CA HIS A 7 21.25 3.65 -20.48
C HIS A 7 20.02 3.48 -21.36
N ASN A 8 20.01 2.45 -22.20
CA ASN A 8 18.88 2.12 -23.06
C ASN A 8 18.23 0.80 -22.58
N TYR A 9 16.92 0.81 -22.36
CA TYR A 9 16.16 -0.37 -21.97
C TYR A 9 14.78 -0.36 -22.63
N ASP A 10 14.20 -1.53 -22.86
CA ASP A 10 12.81 -1.67 -23.34
C ASP A 10 11.81 -1.28 -22.25
N VAL A 11 12.08 -1.68 -21.01
CA VAL A 11 11.24 -1.37 -19.85
C VAL A 11 12.13 -0.92 -18.69
N VAL A 12 11.73 0.15 -18.00
CA VAL A 12 12.32 0.54 -16.72
C VAL A 12 11.29 0.35 -15.62
N VAL A 13 11.63 -0.45 -14.61
CA VAL A 13 10.78 -0.65 -13.44
C VAL A 13 11.35 0.16 -12.28
N ILE A 14 10.58 1.14 -11.81
CA ILE A 14 10.98 2.03 -10.71
C ILE A 14 10.32 1.52 -9.43
N GLY A 15 11.12 0.91 -8.57
CA GLY A 15 10.72 0.24 -7.34
C GLY A 15 11.07 -1.26 -7.39
N ALA A 16 11.82 -1.72 -6.39
CA ALA A 16 12.24 -3.13 -6.24
C ALA A 16 11.47 -3.85 -5.12
N GLY A 17 10.25 -3.39 -4.82
CA GLY A 17 9.30 -4.11 -3.96
C GLY A 17 8.64 -5.28 -4.68
N GLY A 18 7.73 -5.99 -4.02
CA GLY A 18 7.14 -7.21 -4.59
C GLY A 18 6.47 -7.02 -5.95
N ALA A 19 5.76 -5.91 -6.16
CA ALA A 19 5.13 -5.60 -7.45
C ALA A 19 6.16 -5.35 -8.55
N GLY A 20 7.20 -4.56 -8.24
CA GLY A 20 8.27 -4.24 -9.18
C GLY A 20 9.05 -5.48 -9.59
N LEU A 21 9.48 -6.31 -8.64
CA LEU A 21 10.20 -7.55 -8.96
C LEU A 21 9.34 -8.50 -9.80
N ARG A 22 8.02 -8.58 -9.54
CA ARG A 22 7.13 -9.41 -10.35
C ARG A 22 6.95 -8.86 -11.77
N ALA A 23 6.91 -7.54 -11.94
CA ALA A 23 6.87 -6.89 -13.26
C ALA A 23 8.15 -7.13 -14.05
N VAL A 24 9.31 -7.01 -13.40
CA VAL A 24 10.63 -7.29 -13.96
C VAL A 24 10.71 -8.72 -14.50
N ILE A 25 10.31 -9.70 -13.68
CA ILE A 25 10.32 -11.11 -14.07
C ILE A 25 9.46 -11.33 -15.32
N GLU A 26 8.24 -10.77 -15.37
CA GLU A 26 7.36 -10.94 -16.54
C GLU A 26 7.95 -10.30 -17.80
N ALA A 27 8.44 -9.06 -17.71
CA ALA A 27 9.00 -8.34 -18.86
C ALA A 27 10.25 -9.04 -19.39
N ARG A 28 11.16 -9.47 -18.50
CA ARG A 28 12.37 -10.20 -18.90
C ARG A 28 12.04 -11.56 -19.50
N GLN A 29 11.07 -12.32 -18.96
CA GLN A 29 10.65 -13.61 -19.52
C GLN A 29 10.06 -13.48 -20.94
N ARG A 30 9.66 -12.28 -21.35
CA ARG A 30 9.23 -11.95 -22.72
C ARG A 30 10.36 -11.54 -23.66
N GLY A 31 11.61 -11.57 -23.19
CA GLY A 31 12.80 -11.28 -23.99
C GLY A 31 13.24 -9.82 -24.03
N LEU A 32 12.52 -8.95 -23.30
CA LEU A 32 12.82 -7.52 -23.23
C LEU A 32 14.01 -7.23 -22.31
N SER A 33 14.73 -6.15 -22.63
CA SER A 33 15.74 -5.57 -21.76
C SER A 33 15.08 -4.72 -20.67
N VAL A 34 15.44 -4.97 -19.40
CA VAL A 34 14.79 -4.40 -18.23
C VAL A 34 15.81 -3.81 -17.26
N ALA A 35 15.59 -2.56 -16.86
CA ALA A 35 16.27 -1.96 -15.71
C ALA A 35 15.37 -2.01 -14.48
N VAL A 36 15.92 -2.42 -13.34
CA VAL A 36 15.27 -2.31 -12.02
C VAL A 36 15.93 -1.17 -11.27
N VAL A 37 15.18 -0.10 -10.99
CA VAL A 37 15.71 1.07 -10.28
C VAL A 37 15.11 1.11 -8.88
N CYS A 38 15.95 1.16 -7.84
CA CYS A 38 15.48 1.36 -6.48
C CYS A 38 16.33 2.36 -5.71
N LYS A 39 15.66 3.25 -4.97
CA LYS A 39 16.34 4.29 -4.18
C LYS A 39 17.03 3.77 -2.92
N SER A 40 16.74 2.55 -2.51
CA SER A 40 17.43 1.84 -1.43
C SER A 40 18.22 0.66 -1.97
N LEU A 41 18.86 -0.08 -1.06
CA LEU A 41 19.56 -1.32 -1.38
C LEU A 41 18.59 -2.39 -1.90
N PHE A 42 19.04 -3.12 -2.91
CA PHE A 42 18.25 -4.21 -3.48
C PHE A 42 17.88 -5.27 -2.43
N GLY A 43 16.59 -5.61 -2.34
CA GLY A 43 16.07 -6.55 -1.35
C GLY A 43 15.73 -5.95 0.01
N LYS A 44 15.76 -4.62 0.16
CA LYS A 44 15.38 -3.91 1.41
C LYS A 44 14.05 -3.18 1.33
N ALA A 45 13.34 -3.26 0.20
CA ALA A 45 12.03 -2.64 0.02
C ALA A 45 11.03 -3.06 1.12
N HIS A 46 10.13 -2.14 1.50
CA HIS A 46 9.20 -2.33 2.62
C HIS A 46 8.38 -3.63 2.60
N THR A 47 8.15 -4.23 1.43
CA THR A 47 7.56 -5.58 1.30
C THR A 47 8.19 -6.59 2.25
N VAL A 48 9.50 -6.52 2.54
CA VAL A 48 10.17 -7.47 3.48
C VAL A 48 9.59 -7.43 4.89
N MET A 49 8.97 -6.33 5.29
CA MET A 49 8.38 -6.12 6.62
C MET A 49 6.96 -6.70 6.72
N ALA A 50 6.40 -7.29 5.66
CA ALA A 50 5.07 -7.86 5.71
C ALA A 50 5.09 -9.23 6.42
N GLU A 51 4.33 -9.33 7.51
CA GLU A 51 4.38 -10.51 8.39
C GLU A 51 3.25 -11.51 8.08
N GLY A 52 2.00 -11.01 8.11
CA GLY A 52 0.78 -11.81 8.26
C GLY A 52 0.50 -12.89 7.22
N GLY A 53 0.81 -12.66 5.94
CA GLY A 53 0.61 -13.65 4.87
C GLY A 53 0.06 -13.06 3.57
N CYS A 54 0.06 -13.88 2.51
CA CYS A 54 -0.44 -13.58 1.17
C CYS A 54 -1.83 -14.20 0.99
N ALA A 55 -2.87 -13.38 0.84
CA ALA A 55 -4.24 -13.87 0.71
C ALA A 55 -4.48 -14.50 -0.67
N ALA A 56 -4.80 -15.79 -0.71
CA ALA A 56 -5.10 -16.54 -1.92
C ALA A 56 -6.09 -17.67 -1.62
N SER A 57 -7.18 -17.76 -2.37
CA SER A 57 -8.23 -18.78 -2.19
C SER A 57 -7.83 -20.17 -2.70
N MET A 58 -6.82 -20.78 -2.07
CA MET A 58 -6.29 -22.07 -2.47
C MET A 58 -7.13 -23.27 -2.02
N GLY A 59 -8.04 -23.10 -1.07
CA GLY A 59 -8.86 -24.19 -0.53
C GLY A 59 -8.09 -25.29 0.23
N ASN A 60 -6.84 -25.02 0.65
CA ASN A 60 -6.01 -26.01 1.33
C ASN A 60 -6.43 -26.20 2.79
N SER A 61 -6.71 -25.11 3.51
CA SER A 61 -7.16 -25.15 4.91
C SER A 61 -8.67 -25.31 5.07
N ASN A 62 -9.47 -24.81 4.13
CA ASN A 62 -10.93 -24.96 4.13
C ASN A 62 -11.44 -25.20 2.71
N PRO A 63 -12.10 -26.34 2.42
CA PRO A 63 -12.55 -26.69 1.08
C PRO A 63 -13.70 -25.81 0.56
N ASN A 64 -14.35 -25.02 1.42
CA ASN A 64 -15.38 -24.06 1.01
C ASN A 64 -14.80 -22.75 0.45
N ASP A 65 -13.50 -22.51 0.62
CA ASP A 65 -12.85 -21.30 0.11
C ASP A 65 -12.65 -21.38 -1.41
N ASN A 66 -13.03 -20.31 -2.11
CA ASN A 66 -12.91 -20.19 -3.55
C ASN A 66 -12.84 -18.71 -3.96
N TRP A 67 -12.57 -18.46 -5.24
CA TRP A 67 -12.38 -17.09 -5.74
C TRP A 67 -13.62 -16.20 -5.55
N GLN A 68 -14.84 -16.74 -5.60
CA GLN A 68 -16.07 -15.94 -5.39
C GLN A 68 -16.16 -15.49 -3.93
N VAL A 69 -15.82 -16.35 -2.97
CA VAL A 69 -15.74 -15.96 -1.55
C VAL A 69 -14.66 -14.88 -1.36
N HIS A 70 -13.49 -15.06 -1.96
CA HIS A 70 -12.41 -14.07 -1.86
C HIS A 70 -12.78 -12.73 -2.51
N PHE A 71 -13.46 -12.76 -3.65
CA PHE A 71 -14.01 -11.58 -4.30
C PHE A 71 -15.01 -10.86 -3.39
N ARG A 72 -15.99 -11.57 -2.83
CA ARG A 72 -17.00 -10.99 -1.91
C ARG A 72 -16.37 -10.34 -0.70
N ASP A 73 -15.44 -11.03 -0.04
CA ASP A 73 -14.72 -10.47 1.12
C ASP A 73 -13.97 -9.20 0.73
N THR A 74 -13.32 -9.19 -0.44
CA THR A 74 -12.56 -8.02 -0.93
C THR A 74 -13.47 -6.83 -1.22
N MET A 75 -14.61 -7.06 -1.89
CA MET A 75 -15.61 -6.01 -2.17
C MET A 75 -16.24 -5.47 -0.89
N ARG A 76 -16.60 -6.34 0.07
CA ARG A 76 -17.10 -5.94 1.40
C ARG A 76 -16.07 -5.14 2.17
N GLY A 77 -14.81 -5.60 2.16
CA GLY A 77 -13.67 -4.97 2.81
C GLY A 77 -13.48 -3.53 2.35
N GLY A 78 -13.52 -3.30 1.03
CA GLY A 78 -13.43 -1.97 0.42
C GLY A 78 -14.73 -1.18 0.39
N LYS A 79 -15.79 -1.68 1.05
CA LYS A 79 -17.13 -1.07 1.16
C LYS A 79 -17.74 -0.76 -0.21
N PHE A 80 -17.55 -1.70 -1.15
CA PHE A 80 -18.03 -1.66 -2.55
C PHE A 80 -17.54 -0.45 -3.38
N LEU A 81 -16.49 0.24 -2.93
CA LEU A 81 -15.80 1.29 -3.69
C LEU A 81 -14.67 0.74 -4.57
N ASN A 82 -14.40 -0.56 -4.50
CA ASN A 82 -13.35 -1.22 -5.28
C ASN A 82 -13.67 -1.16 -6.78
N ASN A 83 -12.64 -1.08 -7.61
CA ASN A 83 -12.75 -1.49 -9.00
C ASN A 83 -13.02 -3.00 -9.03
N TRP A 84 -14.27 -3.38 -9.35
CA TRP A 84 -14.72 -4.76 -9.32
C TRP A 84 -13.92 -5.66 -10.27
N ARG A 85 -13.41 -5.12 -11.38
CA ARG A 85 -12.60 -5.89 -12.33
C ARG A 85 -11.24 -6.22 -11.72
N MET A 86 -10.61 -5.27 -11.04
CA MET A 86 -9.38 -5.54 -10.29
C MET A 86 -9.61 -6.58 -9.19
N ALA A 87 -10.69 -6.45 -8.41
CA ALA A 87 -11.02 -7.40 -7.36
C ALA A 87 -11.29 -8.82 -7.92
N GLU A 88 -11.98 -8.93 -9.05
CA GLU A 88 -12.24 -10.20 -9.75
C GLU A 88 -10.93 -10.87 -10.19
N LEU A 89 -10.06 -10.10 -10.88
CA LEU A 89 -8.77 -10.59 -11.37
C LEU A 89 -7.89 -11.04 -10.20
N HIS A 90 -7.80 -10.24 -9.15
CA HIS A 90 -7.06 -10.57 -7.94
C HIS A 90 -7.53 -11.88 -7.32
N ALA A 91 -8.84 -12.02 -7.07
CA ALA A 91 -9.39 -13.21 -6.43
C ALA A 91 -9.19 -14.48 -7.27
N LYS A 92 -9.28 -14.39 -8.60
CA LYS A 92 -9.08 -15.52 -9.53
C LYS A 92 -7.61 -15.90 -9.69
N GLU A 93 -6.70 -14.93 -9.65
CA GLU A 93 -5.30 -15.15 -9.98
C GLU A 93 -4.38 -15.37 -8.79
N ALA A 94 -4.74 -14.86 -7.61
CA ALA A 94 -3.91 -14.98 -6.41
C ALA A 94 -3.47 -16.42 -6.09
N PRO A 95 -4.32 -17.47 -6.21
CA PRO A 95 -3.87 -18.85 -6.01
C PRO A 95 -2.72 -19.26 -6.93
N ASN A 96 -2.82 -18.93 -8.23
CA ASN A 96 -1.79 -19.26 -9.20
C ASN A 96 -0.50 -18.48 -8.95
N ARG A 97 -0.59 -17.24 -8.43
CA ARG A 97 0.58 -16.44 -8.06
C ARG A 97 1.31 -17.00 -6.84
N VAL A 98 0.59 -17.53 -5.86
CA VAL A 98 1.22 -18.20 -4.71
C VAL A 98 1.92 -19.49 -5.14
N TRP A 99 1.27 -20.31 -5.98
CA TRP A 99 1.93 -21.49 -6.56
C TRP A 99 3.16 -21.14 -7.39
N GLU A 100 3.10 -20.07 -8.18
CA GLU A 100 4.25 -19.59 -8.97
C GLU A 100 5.46 -19.25 -8.08
N LEU A 101 5.26 -18.61 -6.92
CA LEU A 101 6.34 -18.36 -5.97
C LEU A 101 6.97 -19.65 -5.45
N GLU A 102 6.18 -20.71 -5.19
CA GLU A 102 6.73 -22.00 -4.80
C GLU A 102 7.60 -22.60 -5.93
N THR A 103 7.21 -22.44 -7.20
CA THR A 103 8.06 -22.87 -8.34
C THR A 103 9.36 -22.08 -8.45
N TYR A 104 9.41 -20.86 -7.89
CA TYR A 104 10.62 -20.05 -7.79
C TYR A 104 11.48 -20.38 -6.55
N GLY A 105 10.96 -21.21 -5.63
CA GLY A 105 11.68 -21.68 -4.45
C GLY A 105 11.12 -21.22 -3.10
N ALA A 106 9.98 -20.52 -3.06
CA ALA A 106 9.39 -20.08 -1.80
C ALA A 106 9.01 -21.27 -0.89
N LEU A 107 9.39 -21.17 0.39
CA LEU A 107 9.17 -22.22 1.39
C LEU A 107 8.02 -21.87 2.34
N PHE A 108 6.79 -21.97 1.85
CA PHE A 108 5.59 -21.79 2.65
C PHE A 108 5.46 -22.85 3.76
N ASP A 109 4.90 -22.43 4.90
CA ASP A 109 4.52 -23.34 6.00
C ASP A 109 3.53 -24.38 5.47
N ARG A 110 3.57 -25.59 6.04
CA ARG A 110 2.82 -26.74 5.52
C ARG A 110 1.76 -27.23 6.50
N THR A 111 0.66 -27.69 5.93
CA THR A 111 -0.29 -28.56 6.62
C THR A 111 0.32 -29.95 6.84
N THR A 112 -0.34 -30.79 7.64
CA THR A 112 0.12 -32.17 7.91
C THR A 112 0.17 -33.06 6.67
N ASP A 113 -0.60 -32.73 5.62
CA ASP A 113 -0.62 -33.46 4.34
C ASP A 113 0.33 -32.87 3.28
N GLY A 114 1.12 -31.84 3.62
CA GLY A 114 2.15 -31.26 2.76
C GLY A 114 1.67 -30.13 1.85
N ARG A 115 0.39 -29.76 1.88
CA ARG A 115 -0.11 -28.56 1.15
C ARG A 115 0.30 -27.27 1.87
N ILE A 116 0.29 -26.15 1.15
CA ILE A 116 0.55 -24.82 1.72
C ILE A 116 -0.48 -24.51 2.80
N SER A 117 0.01 -24.20 4.00
CA SER A 117 -0.76 -23.77 5.16
C SER A 117 -1.35 -22.38 4.94
N GLN A 118 -2.63 -22.21 5.28
CA GLN A 118 -3.32 -20.93 5.24
C GLN A 118 -3.89 -20.58 6.62
N ARG A 119 -3.73 -19.33 7.08
CA ARG A 119 -4.20 -18.86 8.39
C ARG A 119 -5.36 -17.87 8.31
N ASN A 120 -6.07 -17.71 9.42
CA ASN A 120 -7.11 -16.70 9.62
C ASN A 120 -6.51 -15.30 9.69
N PHE A 121 -7.22 -14.31 9.15
CA PHE A 121 -6.82 -12.90 9.16
C PHE A 121 -8.02 -11.98 8.97
N GLY A 122 -7.96 -10.73 9.45
CA GLY A 122 -9.12 -9.84 9.58
C GLY A 122 -9.87 -9.61 8.27
N GLY A 123 -11.20 -9.65 8.37
CA GLY A 123 -12.13 -9.44 7.25
C GLY A 123 -12.24 -10.58 6.23
N HIS A 124 -11.43 -11.64 6.31
CA HIS A 124 -11.59 -12.84 5.48
C HIS A 124 -12.57 -13.83 6.09
N THR A 125 -13.48 -14.39 5.28
CA THR A 125 -14.44 -15.42 5.72
C THR A 125 -13.72 -16.73 6.10
N TYR A 126 -12.71 -17.15 5.33
CA TYR A 126 -11.96 -18.38 5.57
C TYR A 126 -10.45 -18.12 5.71
N ALA A 127 -9.76 -19.07 6.35
CA ALA A 127 -8.31 -19.09 6.44
C ALA A 127 -7.68 -19.22 5.04
N ARG A 128 -7.19 -18.10 4.50
CA ARG A 128 -6.65 -18.05 3.13
C ARG A 128 -5.29 -17.40 2.96
N LEU A 129 -4.66 -16.98 4.05
CA LEU A 129 -3.35 -16.34 3.99
C LEU A 129 -2.24 -17.40 4.00
N ALA A 130 -1.67 -17.66 2.82
CA ALA A 130 -0.44 -18.43 2.69
C ALA A 130 0.72 -17.68 3.35
N HIS A 131 1.53 -18.35 4.16
CA HIS A 131 2.48 -17.67 5.05
C HIS A 131 3.74 -18.47 5.33
N VAL A 132 4.75 -17.77 5.87
CA VAL A 132 6.00 -18.34 6.41
C VAL A 132 6.22 -17.75 7.79
N GLY A 133 5.88 -18.49 8.85
CA GLY A 133 5.90 -17.96 10.22
C GLY A 133 5.23 -16.59 10.29
N ASP A 134 5.99 -15.57 10.67
CA ASP A 134 5.61 -14.15 10.69
C ASP A 134 6.47 -13.28 9.75
N ARG A 135 6.98 -13.83 8.64
CA ARG A 135 7.95 -13.17 7.74
C ARG A 135 7.66 -13.39 6.25
N THR A 136 6.38 -13.49 5.89
CA THR A 136 5.95 -13.86 4.53
C THR A 136 6.48 -12.90 3.46
N GLY A 137 6.52 -11.60 3.75
CA GLY A 137 7.04 -10.58 2.84
C GLY A 137 8.53 -10.71 2.54
N LEU A 138 9.33 -11.10 3.54
CA LEU A 138 10.74 -11.40 3.36
C LEU A 138 10.94 -12.60 2.44
N GLU A 139 10.13 -13.65 2.60
CA GLU A 139 10.18 -14.82 1.73
C GLU A 139 9.84 -14.45 0.28
N LEU A 140 8.79 -13.66 0.07
CA LEU A 140 8.40 -13.16 -1.25
C LEU A 140 9.56 -12.44 -1.95
N ILE A 141 10.18 -11.48 -1.26
CA ILE A 141 11.28 -10.70 -1.83
C ILE A 141 12.47 -11.60 -2.15
N ARG A 142 12.91 -12.43 -1.20
CA ARG A 142 14.05 -13.36 -1.43
C ARG A 142 13.83 -14.28 -2.61
N THR A 143 12.63 -14.85 -2.71
CA THR A 143 12.25 -15.75 -3.80
C THR A 143 12.32 -15.04 -5.15
N MET A 144 11.75 -13.85 -5.26
CA MET A 144 11.79 -13.09 -6.51
C MET A 144 13.20 -12.59 -6.85
N GLN A 145 14.02 -12.24 -5.86
CA GLN A 145 15.44 -11.94 -6.09
C GLN A 145 16.20 -13.15 -6.63
N GLN A 146 15.97 -14.34 -6.08
CA GLN A 146 16.56 -15.58 -6.61
C GLN A 146 16.10 -15.86 -8.03
N LYS A 147 14.83 -15.59 -8.36
CA LYS A 147 14.34 -15.72 -9.74
C LYS A 147 15.01 -14.71 -10.68
N ILE A 148 15.22 -13.47 -10.25
CA ILE A 148 15.99 -12.47 -11.01
C ILE A 148 17.42 -12.96 -11.27
N VAL A 149 18.11 -13.47 -10.24
CA VAL A 149 19.45 -14.05 -10.40
C VAL A 149 19.44 -15.23 -11.38
N SER A 150 18.43 -16.10 -11.31
CA SER A 150 18.23 -17.18 -12.30
C SER A 150 18.09 -16.64 -13.73
N LEU A 151 17.33 -15.56 -13.94
CA LEU A 151 17.21 -14.93 -15.26
C LEU A 151 18.54 -14.31 -15.72
N GLN A 152 19.34 -13.75 -14.82
CA GLN A 152 20.69 -13.28 -15.14
C GLN A 152 21.65 -14.44 -15.49
N GLN A 153 21.49 -15.62 -14.88
CA GLN A 153 22.22 -16.82 -15.32
C GLN A 153 21.82 -17.22 -16.75
N GLU A 154 20.53 -17.11 -17.09
CA GLU A 154 20.05 -17.30 -18.47
C GLU A 154 20.65 -16.25 -19.42
N ASP A 155 20.73 -14.96 -19.01
CA ASP A 155 21.40 -13.89 -19.76
C ASP A 155 22.86 -14.25 -20.06
N TYR A 156 23.61 -14.70 -19.06
CA TYR A 156 25.02 -15.07 -19.24
C TYR A 156 25.18 -16.27 -20.17
N ALA A 157 24.30 -17.27 -20.06
CA ALA A 157 24.34 -18.45 -20.93
C ALA A 157 24.08 -18.09 -22.40
N GLU A 158 23.23 -17.09 -22.68
CA GLU A 158 22.86 -16.69 -24.03
C GLU A 158 23.79 -15.60 -24.61
N TYR A 159 24.18 -14.61 -23.80
CA TYR A 159 24.85 -13.39 -24.24
C TYR A 159 26.28 -13.22 -23.69
N GLY A 160 26.70 -14.05 -22.72
CA GLY A 160 28.03 -13.95 -22.08
C GLY A 160 28.15 -12.84 -21.04
N ASP A 161 27.05 -12.21 -20.66
CA ASP A 161 26.97 -11.14 -19.65
C ASP A 161 25.73 -11.35 -18.78
N TYR A 162 25.91 -11.37 -17.45
CA TYR A 162 24.81 -11.55 -16.49
C TYR A 162 23.79 -10.40 -16.52
N GLU A 163 24.20 -9.22 -17.00
CA GLU A 163 23.36 -8.02 -17.04
C GLU A 163 22.90 -7.65 -18.45
N ALA A 164 23.05 -8.56 -19.43
CA ALA A 164 22.77 -8.30 -20.85
C ALA A 164 21.33 -7.84 -21.12
N LYS A 165 20.36 -8.39 -20.35
CA LYS A 165 18.95 -8.05 -20.48
C LYS A 165 18.33 -7.60 -19.16
N LEU A 166 18.94 -7.89 -18.01
CA LEU A 166 18.39 -7.53 -16.72
C LEU A 166 19.46 -6.96 -15.78
N LYS A 167 19.33 -5.67 -15.45
CA LYS A 167 20.24 -4.97 -14.54
C LYS A 167 19.52 -4.29 -13.40
N VAL A 168 20.11 -4.38 -12.20
CA VAL A 168 19.65 -3.70 -11.00
C VAL A 168 20.50 -2.45 -10.77
N PHE A 169 19.83 -1.33 -10.50
CA PHE A 169 20.38 -0.03 -10.16
C PHE A 169 19.86 0.34 -8.77
N ASP A 170 20.55 -0.12 -7.72
CA ASP A 170 20.22 0.22 -6.35
C ASP A 170 20.87 1.53 -5.91
N GLU A 171 20.32 2.12 -4.86
CA GLU A 171 20.67 3.48 -4.42
C GLU A 171 20.58 4.53 -5.56
N CYS A 172 19.63 4.35 -6.46
CA CYS A 172 19.33 5.25 -7.58
C CYS A 172 17.92 5.82 -7.44
N THR A 173 17.78 7.14 -7.43
CA THR A 173 16.49 7.83 -7.30
C THR A 173 16.09 8.44 -8.64
N ILE A 174 14.87 8.16 -9.11
CA ILE A 174 14.27 8.86 -10.25
C ILE A 174 13.55 10.11 -9.74
N THR A 175 13.85 11.26 -10.35
CA THR A 175 13.27 12.56 -9.98
C THR A 175 12.27 13.07 -10.99
N GLU A 176 12.34 12.63 -12.26
CA GLU A 176 11.44 13.07 -13.33
C GLU A 176 11.22 11.99 -14.40
N LEU A 177 10.01 11.96 -14.97
CA LEU A 177 9.70 11.17 -16.16
C LEU A 177 9.72 12.09 -17.39
N LEU A 178 10.39 11.66 -18.45
CA LEU A 178 10.49 12.42 -19.69
C LEU A 178 9.47 11.91 -20.70
N LYS A 179 8.99 12.80 -21.57
CA LYS A 179 7.98 12.49 -22.59
C LYS A 179 8.39 12.96 -23.97
N ASP A 180 7.89 12.27 -24.99
CA ASP A 180 7.83 12.73 -26.39
C ASP A 180 6.37 12.96 -26.75
N GLY A 181 5.95 14.22 -26.84
CA GLY A 181 4.53 14.58 -26.83
C GLY A 181 3.86 14.07 -25.54
N ASP A 182 2.91 13.15 -25.69
CA ASP A 182 2.16 12.58 -24.56
C ASP A 182 2.71 11.25 -24.05
N ALA A 183 3.64 10.61 -24.78
CA ALA A 183 4.15 9.28 -24.44
C ALA A 183 5.45 9.35 -23.63
N ILE A 184 5.68 8.39 -22.73
CA ILE A 184 6.94 8.25 -21.98
C ILE A 184 8.10 7.99 -22.95
N SER A 185 9.19 8.75 -22.77
CA SER A 185 10.45 8.58 -23.52
C SER A 185 11.65 8.27 -22.63
N GLY A 186 11.55 8.48 -21.32
CA GLY A 186 12.60 8.10 -20.39
C GLY A 186 12.33 8.43 -18.93
N ALA A 187 13.33 8.15 -18.09
CA ALA A 187 13.34 8.48 -16.68
C ALA A 187 14.69 9.10 -16.29
N PHE A 188 14.65 10.28 -15.68
CA PHE A 188 15.82 11.02 -15.22
C PHE A 188 15.99 10.88 -13.70
N GLY A 189 17.22 10.65 -13.26
CA GLY A 189 17.53 10.45 -11.86
C GLY A 189 18.98 10.71 -11.50
N TYR A 190 19.37 10.24 -10.33
CA TYR A 190 20.74 10.36 -9.84
C TYR A 190 21.13 9.18 -8.95
N TRP A 191 22.42 8.89 -8.94
CA TRP A 191 23.04 7.99 -7.97
C TRP A 191 23.10 8.66 -6.60
N ARG A 192 22.48 8.08 -5.57
CA ARG A 192 22.49 8.65 -4.21
C ARG A 192 23.88 8.69 -3.61
N GLU A 193 24.71 7.69 -3.91
CA GLU A 193 26.10 7.67 -3.47
C GLU A 193 26.87 8.87 -4.02
N SER A 194 26.95 9.01 -5.35
CA SER A 194 27.85 9.98 -6.00
C SER A 194 27.23 11.34 -6.30
N GLY A 195 25.90 11.43 -6.36
CA GLY A 195 25.17 12.59 -6.85
C GLY A 195 25.30 12.84 -8.36
N ARG A 196 25.86 11.89 -9.11
CA ARG A 196 25.94 11.94 -10.58
C ARG A 196 24.57 11.65 -11.18
N PHE A 197 24.25 12.35 -12.27
CA PHE A 197 22.99 12.15 -12.98
C PHE A 197 23.03 10.92 -13.87
N ILE A 198 21.88 10.26 -13.96
CA ILE A 198 21.63 9.10 -14.78
C ILE A 198 20.31 9.28 -15.54
N LEU A 199 20.28 8.81 -16.78
CA LEU A 199 19.13 8.86 -17.66
C LEU A 199 18.88 7.48 -18.25
N PHE A 200 17.65 7.01 -18.11
CA PHE A 200 17.16 5.81 -18.76
C PHE A 200 16.31 6.19 -19.97
N GLU A 201 16.76 5.82 -21.15
CA GLU A 201 16.03 5.98 -22.41
C GLU A 201 15.14 4.75 -22.61
N THR A 202 13.82 4.94 -22.45
CA THR A 202 12.85 3.84 -22.46
C THR A 202 11.48 4.30 -22.96
N PRO A 203 10.79 3.52 -23.80
CA PRO A 203 9.42 3.78 -24.18
C PRO A 203 8.40 3.41 -23.09
N ALA A 204 8.81 2.58 -22.10
CA ALA A 204 7.90 2.06 -21.09
C ALA A 204 8.50 2.14 -19.68
N VAL A 205 7.69 2.62 -18.73
CA VAL A 205 8.02 2.71 -17.30
C VAL A 205 6.93 2.04 -16.48
N VAL A 206 7.32 1.16 -15.55
CA VAL A 206 6.44 0.60 -14.51
C VAL A 206 6.76 1.25 -13.17
N LEU A 207 5.80 1.96 -12.59
CA LEU A 207 5.91 2.53 -11.24
C LEU A 207 5.44 1.51 -10.19
N ALA A 208 6.34 1.15 -9.27
CA ALA A 208 6.08 0.22 -8.17
C ALA A 208 6.75 0.72 -6.87
N THR A 209 6.61 2.03 -6.61
CA THR A 209 7.43 2.76 -5.62
C THR A 209 6.92 2.70 -4.17
N GLY A 210 5.83 1.97 -3.90
CA GLY A 210 5.21 1.93 -2.58
C GLY A 210 4.30 3.13 -2.29
N GLY A 211 4.00 3.35 -1.00
CA GLY A 211 3.00 4.29 -0.53
C GLY A 211 3.54 5.66 -0.07
N ILE A 212 2.79 6.28 0.86
CA ILE A 212 2.92 7.71 1.21
C ILE A 212 3.16 7.95 2.71
N GLY A 213 3.40 6.89 3.49
CA GLY A 213 3.37 6.94 4.95
C GLY A 213 4.32 7.94 5.59
N LYS A 214 5.40 8.37 4.91
CA LYS A 214 6.33 9.36 5.44
C LYS A 214 5.75 10.77 5.51
N SER A 215 4.64 11.04 4.84
CA SER A 215 3.86 12.26 5.09
C SER A 215 3.19 12.29 6.47
N PHE A 216 3.16 11.18 7.22
CA PHE A 216 2.57 11.09 8.57
C PHE A 216 3.64 10.89 9.63
N LYS A 217 3.42 11.47 10.82
CA LYS A 217 4.36 11.38 11.95
C LYS A 217 4.51 9.94 12.47
N VAL A 218 3.39 9.27 12.72
CA VAL A 218 3.37 7.89 13.23
C VAL A 218 2.95 6.96 12.10
N THR A 219 3.93 6.26 11.54
CA THR A 219 3.75 5.33 10.42
C THR A 219 4.54 4.05 10.65
N SER A 220 4.01 2.95 10.11
CA SER A 220 4.71 1.68 10.04
C SER A 220 5.60 1.55 8.79
N ASN A 221 5.51 2.52 7.86
CA ASN A 221 6.21 2.44 6.59
C ASN A 221 7.71 2.76 6.68
N SER A 222 8.50 2.17 5.78
CA SER A 222 9.93 2.46 5.68
C SER A 222 10.17 3.92 5.26
N TRP A 223 11.40 4.40 5.43
CA TRP A 223 11.80 5.76 5.04
C TRP A 223 11.55 6.08 3.56
N GLU A 224 11.34 5.06 2.72
CA GLU A 224 11.19 5.20 1.28
C GLU A 224 9.79 5.66 0.86
N TYR A 225 8.80 5.62 1.75
CA TYR A 225 7.39 5.85 1.43
C TYR A 225 7.02 7.34 1.34
N THR A 226 7.66 8.05 0.42
CA THR A 226 7.57 9.49 0.21
C THR A 226 6.64 9.87 -0.95
N GLY A 227 5.88 8.91 -1.48
CA GLY A 227 4.92 9.16 -2.56
C GLY A 227 5.55 9.42 -3.93
N ASP A 228 6.76 8.91 -4.20
CA ASP A 228 7.53 9.25 -5.39
C ASP A 228 6.80 8.91 -6.71
N GLY A 229 6.34 7.67 -6.86
CA GLY A 229 5.62 7.24 -8.06
C GLY A 229 4.30 7.99 -8.26
N HIS A 230 3.57 8.27 -7.18
CA HIS A 230 2.35 9.08 -7.24
C HIS A 230 2.64 10.48 -7.80
N ALA A 231 3.68 11.14 -7.28
CA ALA A 231 4.07 12.48 -7.71
C ALA A 231 4.65 12.48 -9.14
N LEU A 232 5.47 11.48 -9.49
CA LEU A 232 6.00 11.30 -10.86
C LEU A 232 4.88 11.11 -11.88
N ALA A 233 3.91 10.25 -11.58
CA ALA A 233 2.76 10.02 -12.44
C ALA A 233 1.92 11.29 -12.63
N LEU A 234 1.63 12.01 -11.54
CA LEU A 234 0.85 13.25 -11.60
C LEU A 234 1.56 14.34 -12.41
N ARG A 235 2.89 14.52 -12.25
CA ARG A 235 3.69 15.47 -13.04
C ARG A 235 3.77 15.07 -14.52
N ALA A 236 3.81 13.77 -14.82
CA ALA A 236 3.75 13.27 -16.20
C ALA A 236 2.38 13.47 -16.86
N GLY A 237 1.33 13.77 -16.08
CA GLY A 237 -0.04 14.01 -16.54
C GLY A 237 -1.00 12.85 -16.30
N ALA A 238 -0.59 11.81 -15.57
CA ALA A 238 -1.48 10.74 -15.15
C ALA A 238 -2.41 11.20 -14.01
N LYS A 239 -3.45 10.41 -13.75
CA LYS A 239 -4.43 10.68 -12.70
C LYS A 239 -4.13 9.83 -11.47
N LEU A 240 -4.42 10.37 -10.28
CA LEU A 240 -4.54 9.59 -9.05
C LEU A 240 -6.02 9.51 -8.66
N ILE A 241 -6.43 8.41 -8.03
CA ILE A 241 -7.79 8.22 -7.54
C ILE A 241 -7.81 7.95 -6.04
N ASN A 242 -8.85 8.43 -5.38
CA ASN A 242 -9.24 8.00 -4.03
C ASN A 242 -8.15 8.20 -2.97
N MET A 243 -7.36 9.28 -3.10
CA MET A 243 -6.21 9.57 -2.22
C MET A 243 -6.60 9.87 -0.77
N GLU A 244 -7.86 10.17 -0.50
CA GLU A 244 -8.41 10.36 0.85
C GLU A 244 -8.43 9.08 1.70
N PHE A 245 -8.38 7.90 1.07
CA PHE A 245 -8.44 6.63 1.77
C PHE A 245 -7.04 6.16 2.18
N VAL A 246 -6.68 6.52 3.41
CA VAL A 246 -5.45 6.07 4.09
C VAL A 246 -5.83 5.14 5.23
N GLN A 247 -5.32 3.92 5.21
CA GLN A 247 -5.57 2.94 6.25
C GLN A 247 -4.59 3.11 7.41
N PHE A 248 -5.16 3.14 8.61
CA PHE A 248 -4.43 3.07 9.86
C PHE A 248 -4.53 1.64 10.40
N HIS A 249 -3.38 1.00 10.63
CA HIS A 249 -3.34 -0.31 11.29
C HIS A 249 -3.68 -0.15 12.77
N PRO A 250 -4.62 -0.94 13.33
CA PRO A 250 -5.07 -0.73 14.71
C PRO A 250 -4.00 -1.01 15.76
N THR A 251 -3.03 -1.87 15.44
CA THR A 251 -2.03 -2.34 16.40
C THR A 251 -0.60 -2.01 15.96
N GLY A 252 -0.28 -0.72 15.86
CA GLY A 252 1.11 -0.26 15.87
C GLY A 252 1.55 -0.01 17.31
N MET A 253 2.81 -0.30 17.65
CA MET A 253 3.33 -0.06 18.98
C MET A 253 3.19 1.43 19.35
N VAL A 254 2.67 1.72 20.55
CA VAL A 254 2.63 3.08 21.11
C VAL A 254 3.77 3.30 22.09
N TRP A 255 4.15 2.25 22.82
CA TRP A 255 5.20 2.28 23.81
C TRP A 255 6.04 1.00 23.76
N PRO A 256 7.38 1.06 23.94
CA PRO A 256 8.18 2.27 24.20
C PRO A 256 8.43 3.14 22.95
N PRO A 257 8.93 4.39 23.12
CA PRO A 257 9.12 5.32 22.02
C PRO A 257 10.07 4.82 20.93
N SER A 258 11.03 3.95 21.27
CA SER A 258 12.00 3.35 20.33
C SER A 258 11.36 2.46 19.26
N VAL A 259 10.18 1.92 19.53
CA VAL A 259 9.43 1.05 18.62
C VAL A 259 8.09 1.67 18.21
N LYS A 260 7.84 2.94 18.53
CA LYS A 260 6.58 3.60 18.21
C LYS A 260 6.29 3.55 16.71
N GLY A 261 5.10 3.07 16.35
CA GLY A 261 4.66 2.88 14.97
C GLY A 261 5.14 1.57 14.33
N ILE A 262 6.04 0.79 14.95
CA ILE A 262 6.38 -0.55 14.49
C ILE A 262 5.13 -1.42 14.56
N LEU A 263 4.87 -2.14 13.46
CA LEU A 263 3.70 -2.97 13.31
C LEU A 263 3.72 -4.14 14.32
N VAL A 264 2.58 -4.40 14.93
CA VAL A 264 2.27 -5.71 15.54
C VAL A 264 1.30 -6.42 14.59
N THR A 265 1.75 -7.51 13.94
CA THR A 265 0.91 -8.31 13.02
C THR A 265 -0.48 -8.58 13.59
N GLU A 266 -1.47 -8.40 12.74
CA GLU A 266 -2.84 -8.82 12.99
C GLU A 266 -2.96 -10.34 13.18
N GLY A 267 -1.94 -11.11 12.79
CA GLY A 267 -1.80 -12.52 13.14
C GLY A 267 -1.88 -12.77 14.65
N VAL A 268 -1.41 -11.85 15.50
CA VAL A 268 -1.55 -11.96 16.97
C VAL A 268 -3.01 -12.12 17.38
N ARG A 269 -3.91 -11.32 16.78
CA ARG A 269 -5.37 -11.43 17.00
C ARG A 269 -5.94 -12.67 16.31
N GLY A 270 -5.42 -13.03 15.14
CA GLY A 270 -5.79 -14.26 14.44
C GLY A 270 -5.46 -15.54 15.22
N ASP A 271 -4.43 -15.49 16.05
CA ASP A 271 -3.90 -16.61 16.83
C ASP A 271 -4.43 -16.67 18.27
N GLY A 272 -5.27 -15.73 18.72
CA GLY A 272 -5.88 -15.78 20.06
C GLY A 272 -5.67 -14.54 20.95
N GLY A 273 -4.84 -13.59 20.52
CA GLY A 273 -4.62 -12.34 21.23
C GLY A 273 -5.87 -11.45 21.25
N VAL A 274 -6.07 -10.72 22.35
CA VAL A 274 -7.28 -9.91 22.58
C VAL A 274 -6.94 -8.46 22.90
N LEU A 275 -7.83 -7.54 22.52
CA LEU A 275 -7.70 -6.11 22.85
C LEU A 275 -8.39 -5.79 24.18
N LYS A 276 -7.64 -5.18 25.10
CA LYS A 276 -8.11 -4.78 26.44
C LYS A 276 -7.87 -3.29 26.68
N ASN A 277 -8.81 -2.65 27.35
CA ASN A 277 -8.66 -1.26 27.80
C ASN A 277 -7.91 -1.18 29.15
N SER A 278 -7.72 0.01 29.72
CA SER A 278 -7.01 0.17 31.00
C SER A 278 -7.75 -0.39 32.22
N GLU A 279 -9.04 -0.69 32.10
CA GLU A 279 -9.83 -1.36 33.14
C GLU A 279 -9.73 -2.90 33.03
N GLY A 280 -8.99 -3.41 32.05
CA GLY A 280 -8.87 -4.85 31.77
C GLY A 280 -10.05 -5.45 30.99
N LYS A 281 -11.01 -4.62 30.54
CA LYS A 281 -12.17 -5.06 29.77
C LYS A 281 -11.77 -5.37 28.33
N ARG A 282 -12.21 -6.51 27.80
CA ARG A 282 -12.16 -6.83 26.37
C ARG A 282 -13.26 -6.05 25.65
N PHE A 283 -12.92 -4.84 25.19
CA PHE A 283 -13.93 -3.83 24.84
C PHE A 283 -14.57 -4.03 23.46
N MET A 284 -13.96 -4.80 22.54
CA MET A 284 -14.43 -4.91 21.16
C MET A 284 -15.88 -5.40 20.99
N PHE A 285 -16.45 -6.08 21.99
CA PHE A 285 -17.86 -6.49 22.00
C PHE A 285 -18.84 -5.31 22.04
N ASP A 286 -18.44 -4.16 22.59
CA ASP A 286 -19.29 -2.96 22.63
C ASP A 286 -19.33 -2.22 21.28
N TYR A 287 -18.47 -2.60 20.33
CA TYR A 287 -18.22 -1.87 19.09
C TYR A 287 -18.60 -2.67 17.83
N ILE A 288 -19.38 -3.75 17.95
CA ILE A 288 -19.82 -4.56 16.80
C ILE A 288 -20.87 -3.76 16.00
N PRO A 289 -20.56 -3.35 14.76
CA PRO A 289 -21.51 -2.62 13.93
C PRO A 289 -22.71 -3.50 13.55
N GLU A 290 -23.88 -2.89 13.33
CA GLU A 290 -25.12 -3.59 12.97
C GLU A 290 -24.93 -4.54 11.78
N VAL A 291 -24.19 -4.10 10.76
CA VAL A 291 -23.92 -4.88 9.55
C VAL A 291 -23.11 -6.15 9.77
N PHE A 292 -22.49 -6.29 10.95
CA PHE A 292 -21.62 -7.41 11.32
C PHE A 292 -22.18 -8.25 12.49
N LYS A 293 -23.30 -7.88 13.11
CA LYS A 293 -23.82 -8.58 14.32
C LYS A 293 -24.08 -10.07 14.13
N ASP A 294 -24.49 -10.48 12.93
CA ASP A 294 -24.75 -11.91 12.63
C ASP A 294 -23.47 -12.72 12.42
N GLN A 295 -22.35 -12.06 12.11
CA GLN A 295 -21.08 -12.71 11.75
C GLN A 295 -20.10 -12.80 12.93
N TYR A 296 -20.27 -11.94 13.93
CA TYR A 296 -19.35 -11.82 15.06
C TYR A 296 -20.02 -12.19 16.39
N ALA A 297 -19.25 -12.83 17.26
CA ALA A 297 -19.68 -13.24 18.59
C ALA A 297 -19.95 -12.01 19.47
N ASP A 298 -21.05 -12.05 20.21
CA ASP A 298 -21.48 -10.99 21.15
C ASP A 298 -21.03 -11.26 22.60
N ASN A 299 -20.31 -12.37 22.84
CA ASN A 299 -19.79 -12.74 24.15
C ASN A 299 -18.42 -13.43 24.03
N GLU A 300 -17.61 -13.30 25.08
CA GLU A 300 -16.24 -13.84 25.13
C GLU A 300 -16.19 -15.36 24.98
N ALA A 301 -17.15 -16.08 25.56
CA ALA A 301 -17.14 -17.55 25.54
C ALA A 301 -17.32 -18.12 24.12
N GLU A 302 -18.20 -17.54 23.31
CA GLU A 302 -18.35 -17.91 21.90
C GLU A 302 -17.13 -17.48 21.07
N ALA A 303 -16.64 -16.26 21.29
CA ALA A 303 -15.46 -15.75 20.59
C ALA A 303 -14.21 -16.61 20.83
N ASP A 304 -14.08 -17.18 22.03
CA ASP A 304 -12.96 -18.06 22.38
C ASP A 304 -13.10 -19.45 21.75
N ARG A 305 -14.31 -20.02 21.72
CA ARG A 305 -14.58 -21.30 21.03
C ARG A 305 -14.36 -21.23 19.52
N TRP A 306 -14.43 -20.04 18.92
CA TRP A 306 -14.16 -19.85 17.50
C TRP A 306 -12.73 -20.24 17.11
N TYR A 307 -11.73 -20.03 17.97
CA TYR A 307 -10.35 -20.43 17.67
C TYR A 307 -10.17 -21.96 17.58
N GLU A 308 -11.03 -22.72 18.25
CA GLU A 308 -11.03 -24.19 18.24
C GLU A 308 -11.91 -24.75 17.13
N ASN A 309 -13.08 -24.14 16.90
CA ASN A 309 -14.05 -24.57 15.89
C ASN A 309 -14.68 -23.36 15.17
N PRO A 310 -14.02 -22.83 14.12
CA PRO A 310 -14.52 -21.69 13.37
C PRO A 310 -15.85 -21.92 12.65
N ASP A 311 -16.14 -23.15 12.24
CA ASP A 311 -17.35 -23.48 11.47
C ASP A 311 -18.61 -23.52 12.36
N GLY A 312 -18.44 -23.69 13.68
CA GLY A 312 -19.54 -23.81 14.64
C GLY A 312 -19.79 -22.60 15.53
N ASN A 313 -19.01 -21.52 15.41
CA ASN A 313 -19.10 -20.35 16.29
C ASN A 313 -18.95 -19.07 15.47
N ARG A 314 -19.57 -17.97 15.92
CA ARG A 314 -19.33 -16.66 15.29
C ARG A 314 -17.94 -16.14 15.62
N ARG A 315 -17.42 -15.31 14.72
CA ARG A 315 -16.04 -14.82 14.76
C ARG A 315 -15.80 -13.85 15.91
N THR A 316 -14.60 -13.85 16.48
CA THR A 316 -14.20 -12.84 17.48
C THR A 316 -14.27 -11.40 16.93
N PRO A 317 -14.83 -10.42 17.67
CA PRO A 317 -14.85 -9.02 17.24
C PRO A 317 -13.45 -8.37 17.22
N ASP A 318 -12.44 -8.98 17.85
CA ASP A 318 -11.03 -8.56 17.70
C ASP A 318 -10.55 -8.68 16.23
N LEU A 319 -11.23 -9.46 15.39
CA LEU A 319 -10.92 -9.63 13.96
C LEU A 319 -11.88 -8.86 13.03
N LEU A 320 -12.60 -7.86 13.56
CA LEU A 320 -13.32 -6.88 12.75
C LEU A 320 -12.37 -6.18 11.75
N PRO A 321 -12.90 -5.59 10.66
CA PRO A 321 -12.12 -4.77 9.73
C PRO A 321 -11.32 -3.69 10.45
N ARG A 322 -10.13 -3.36 9.91
CA ARG A 322 -9.14 -2.48 10.54
C ARG A 322 -9.68 -1.10 10.89
N ASP A 323 -10.54 -0.54 10.04
CA ASP A 323 -11.17 0.76 10.29
C ASP A 323 -12.08 0.73 11.52
N GLU A 324 -12.87 -0.34 11.71
CA GLU A 324 -13.72 -0.52 12.90
C GLU A 324 -12.88 -0.60 14.19
N VAL A 325 -11.83 -1.43 14.17
CA VAL A 325 -10.94 -1.61 15.34
C VAL A 325 -10.19 -0.31 15.66
N ALA A 326 -9.69 0.41 14.65
CA ALA A 326 -8.99 1.67 14.86
C ALA A 326 -9.91 2.75 15.46
N ARG A 327 -11.18 2.82 15.02
CA ARG A 327 -12.19 3.72 15.61
C ARG A 327 -12.52 3.33 17.05
N ALA A 328 -12.71 2.05 17.34
CA ALA A 328 -12.98 1.56 18.69
C ALA A 328 -11.85 1.94 19.67
N ILE A 329 -10.58 1.75 19.27
CA ILE A 329 -9.43 2.15 20.08
C ILE A 329 -9.44 3.67 20.35
N ASN A 330 -9.70 4.48 19.33
CA ASN A 330 -9.79 5.93 19.48
C ASN A 330 -10.93 6.35 20.44
N SER A 331 -12.08 5.67 20.37
CA SER A 331 -13.20 5.90 21.30
C SER A 331 -12.84 5.55 22.75
N GLU A 332 -12.15 4.44 22.99
CA GLU A 332 -11.68 4.07 24.33
C GLU A 332 -10.70 5.10 24.90
N VAL A 333 -9.73 5.54 24.09
CA VAL A 333 -8.76 6.58 24.47
C VAL A 333 -9.46 7.90 24.80
N LYS A 334 -10.38 8.37 23.93
CA LYS A 334 -11.16 9.60 24.17
C LYS A 334 -12.02 9.52 25.44
N ALA A 335 -12.49 8.33 25.78
CA ALA A 335 -13.29 8.10 26.99
C ALA A 335 -12.45 7.91 28.27
N GLY A 336 -11.13 8.10 28.21
CA GLY A 336 -10.23 7.97 29.35
C GLY A 336 -9.89 6.52 29.74
N ARG A 337 -10.25 5.55 28.89
CA ARG A 337 -10.00 4.10 29.11
C ARG A 337 -8.80 3.57 28.31
N GLY A 338 -7.99 4.46 27.74
CA GLY A 338 -6.77 4.09 27.03
C GLY A 338 -5.63 3.62 27.95
N SER A 339 -4.60 3.01 27.38
CA SER A 339 -3.37 2.68 28.09
C SER A 339 -2.63 3.95 28.56
N PRO A 340 -1.66 3.86 29.50
CA PRO A 340 -0.98 5.02 30.06
C PRO A 340 -0.30 5.94 29.03
N HIS A 341 0.18 5.37 27.93
CA HIS A 341 0.90 6.11 26.88
C HIS A 341 0.05 6.41 25.63
N GLY A 342 -1.25 6.09 25.69
CA GLY A 342 -2.19 6.18 24.57
C GLY A 342 -2.36 4.86 23.82
N GLY A 343 -3.54 4.67 23.22
CA GLY A 343 -3.92 3.38 22.65
C GLY A 343 -4.55 2.46 23.69
N VAL A 344 -4.38 1.15 23.51
CA VAL A 344 -4.95 0.06 24.33
C VAL A 344 -3.92 -1.07 24.49
N PHE A 345 -4.26 -2.12 25.24
CA PHE A 345 -3.41 -3.31 25.38
C PHE A 345 -3.81 -4.40 24.39
N LEU A 346 -2.83 -4.99 23.71
CA LEU A 346 -2.95 -6.25 22.98
C LEU A 346 -2.30 -7.37 23.79
N ASP A 347 -3.14 -8.30 24.26
CA ASP A 347 -2.75 -9.35 25.21
C ASP A 347 -2.87 -10.74 24.57
N ILE A 348 -1.72 -11.33 24.27
CA ILE A 348 -1.57 -12.75 23.90
C ILE A 348 -0.88 -13.56 25.00
N ALA A 349 -0.09 -12.91 25.86
CA ALA A 349 0.67 -13.54 26.93
C ALA A 349 -0.22 -14.26 27.96
N SER A 350 -1.40 -13.71 28.26
CA SER A 350 -2.37 -14.38 29.15
C SER A 350 -3.19 -15.48 28.46
N ARG A 351 -3.04 -15.64 27.14
CA ARG A 351 -3.91 -16.46 26.29
C ARG A 351 -3.25 -17.76 25.85
N LEU A 352 -1.95 -17.73 25.56
CA LEU A 352 -1.20 -18.88 25.05
C LEU A 352 0.07 -19.16 25.86
N PRO A 353 0.54 -20.42 25.91
CA PRO A 353 1.85 -20.74 26.49
C PRO A 353 3.00 -20.02 25.78
N LYS A 354 4.05 -19.66 26.53
CA LYS A 354 5.23 -18.93 26.03
C LYS A 354 5.88 -19.61 24.83
N GLU A 355 6.03 -20.93 24.88
CA GLU A 355 6.66 -21.73 23.82
C GLU A 355 5.82 -21.71 22.53
N GLU A 356 4.50 -21.63 22.66
CA GLU A 356 3.61 -21.54 21.52
C GLU A 356 3.66 -20.16 20.86
N ILE A 357 3.68 -19.09 21.67
CA ILE A 357 3.85 -17.72 21.17
C ILE A 357 5.18 -17.59 20.42
N ALA A 358 6.29 -18.05 21.02
CA ALA A 358 7.61 -17.98 20.39
C ALA A 358 7.71 -18.80 19.09
N ARG A 359 6.95 -19.90 18.98
CA ARG A 359 6.89 -20.70 17.75
C ARG A 359 6.07 -20.02 16.65
N ARG A 360 4.94 -19.39 17.00
CA ARG A 360 4.03 -18.75 16.02
C ARG A 360 4.53 -17.36 15.57
N LEU A 361 5.19 -16.62 16.46
CA LEU A 361 5.62 -15.24 16.29
C LEU A 361 7.13 -15.05 16.58
N PRO A 362 8.01 -15.84 15.93
CA PRO A 362 9.44 -15.87 16.29
C PRO A 362 10.16 -14.58 15.95
N SER A 363 9.87 -13.97 14.79
CA SER A 363 10.56 -12.75 14.35
C SER A 363 10.12 -11.56 15.22
N MET A 364 8.83 -11.48 15.52
CA MET A 364 8.28 -10.43 16.37
C MET A 364 8.77 -10.54 17.81
N HIS A 365 8.77 -11.74 18.41
CA HIS A 365 9.29 -11.94 19.76
C HIS A 365 10.75 -11.49 19.85
N HIS A 366 11.58 -11.90 18.88
CA HIS A 366 12.97 -11.47 18.80
C HIS A 366 13.08 -9.95 18.59
N GLN A 367 12.35 -9.38 17.64
CA GLN A 367 12.41 -7.95 17.30
C GLN A 367 12.09 -7.06 18.49
N PHE A 368 10.97 -7.28 19.17
CA PHE A 368 10.57 -6.44 20.29
C PHE A 368 11.45 -6.66 21.53
N LYS A 369 11.95 -7.89 21.73
CA LYS A 369 12.89 -8.15 22.82
C LYS A 369 14.23 -7.45 22.61
N GLU A 370 14.77 -7.48 21.39
CA GLU A 370 16.06 -6.84 21.08
C GLU A 370 15.98 -5.31 20.99
N LEU A 371 14.93 -4.77 20.35
CA LEU A 371 14.83 -3.33 20.09
C LEU A 371 14.29 -2.51 21.26
N ALA A 372 13.52 -3.15 22.16
CA ALA A 372 12.74 -2.46 23.18
C ALA A 372 12.67 -3.17 24.53
N ASP A 373 13.32 -4.33 24.70
CA ASP A 373 13.23 -5.19 25.89
C ASP A 373 11.79 -5.66 26.23
N VAL A 374 10.86 -5.55 25.29
CA VAL A 374 9.46 -5.97 25.46
C VAL A 374 9.35 -7.47 25.23
N ASP A 375 8.97 -8.24 26.26
CA ASP A 375 8.72 -9.69 26.13
C ASP A 375 7.22 -9.95 25.92
N ILE A 376 6.82 -10.09 24.65
CA ILE A 376 5.43 -10.36 24.25
C ILE A 376 4.85 -11.67 24.80
N THR A 377 5.71 -12.55 25.37
CA THR A 377 5.30 -13.80 26.03
C THR A 377 5.00 -13.62 27.51
N ALA A 378 5.32 -12.46 28.08
CA ALA A 378 5.21 -12.17 29.50
C ALA A 378 4.23 -11.03 29.81
N GLU A 379 4.15 -10.02 28.94
CA GLU A 379 3.34 -8.82 29.17
C GLU A 379 2.53 -8.38 27.93
N PRO A 380 1.37 -7.72 28.12
CA PRO A 380 0.60 -7.12 27.03
C PRO A 380 1.36 -5.96 26.36
N MET A 381 1.19 -5.81 25.05
CA MET A 381 1.76 -4.70 24.29
C MET A 381 0.83 -3.49 24.31
N GLU A 382 1.37 -2.27 24.50
CA GLU A 382 0.62 -1.03 24.29
C GLU A 382 0.59 -0.69 22.79
N VAL A 383 -0.60 -0.71 22.21
CA VAL A 383 -0.80 -0.59 20.78
C VAL A 383 -1.88 0.43 20.42
N GLY A 384 -1.77 1.01 19.24
CA GLY A 384 -2.75 1.97 18.75
C GLY A 384 -2.66 2.21 17.24
N PRO A 385 -3.67 2.91 16.68
CA PRO A 385 -3.74 3.22 15.27
C PRO A 385 -2.48 3.90 14.72
N THR A 386 -1.95 3.39 13.61
CA THR A 386 -0.72 3.88 12.96
C THR A 386 -0.89 3.91 11.44
N CYS A 387 -0.45 4.97 10.76
CA CYS A 387 -0.52 5.06 9.29
C CYS A 387 0.22 3.88 8.64
N HIS A 388 -0.42 3.17 7.72
CA HIS A 388 0.08 1.87 7.28
C HIS A 388 0.00 1.61 5.78
N TYR A 389 -1.08 2.03 5.12
CA TYR A 389 -1.30 1.74 3.70
C TYR A 389 -2.15 2.82 3.06
N VAL A 390 -1.87 3.18 1.81
CA VAL A 390 -2.74 4.06 1.01
C VAL A 390 -3.54 3.23 0.01
N MET A 391 -4.86 3.35 0.02
CA MET A 391 -5.73 2.61 -0.91
C MET A 391 -5.93 3.36 -2.22
N GLY A 392 -5.86 4.69 -2.17
CA GLY A 392 -5.74 5.52 -3.36
C GLY A 392 -4.39 5.34 -4.04
N GLY A 393 -4.30 5.77 -5.29
CA GLY A 393 -3.06 5.69 -6.04
C GLY A 393 -3.26 6.04 -7.50
N ILE A 394 -2.28 5.71 -8.33
CA ILE A 394 -2.35 5.95 -9.78
C ILE A 394 -3.52 5.17 -10.36
N GLU A 395 -4.37 5.85 -11.12
CA GLU A 395 -5.45 5.22 -11.87
C GLU A 395 -4.86 4.37 -13.00
N VAL A 396 -5.25 3.10 -13.06
CA VAL A 396 -4.77 2.16 -14.07
C VAL A 396 -5.91 1.35 -14.66
N ASP A 397 -5.74 0.97 -15.92
CA ASP A 397 -6.56 -0.05 -16.56
C ASP A 397 -6.40 -1.39 -15.82
N PRO A 398 -7.48 -2.07 -15.40
CA PRO A 398 -7.39 -3.25 -14.56
C PRO A 398 -6.76 -4.46 -15.26
N ASP A 399 -6.85 -4.54 -16.58
CA ASP A 399 -6.38 -5.68 -17.36
C ASP A 399 -4.90 -5.55 -17.75
N THR A 400 -4.45 -4.34 -18.07
CA THR A 400 -3.09 -4.05 -18.55
C THR A 400 -2.19 -3.35 -17.52
N ALA A 401 -2.79 -2.80 -16.46
CA ALA A 401 -2.14 -1.91 -15.49
C ALA A 401 -1.53 -0.64 -16.10
N ALA A 402 -1.95 -0.24 -17.30
CA ALA A 402 -1.56 1.00 -17.96
C ALA A 402 -2.22 2.20 -17.28
N ALA A 403 -1.46 3.27 -17.05
CA ALA A 403 -2.00 4.56 -16.66
C ALA A 403 -2.48 5.36 -17.90
N SER A 404 -3.08 6.53 -17.69
CA SER A 404 -3.57 7.38 -18.78
C SER A 404 -2.49 7.98 -19.68
N VAL A 405 -1.21 7.95 -19.26
CA VAL A 405 -0.06 8.40 -20.03
C VAL A 405 0.51 7.22 -20.82
N PRO A 406 0.55 7.25 -22.17
CA PRO A 406 1.10 6.17 -22.98
C PRO A 406 2.54 5.79 -22.57
N GLY A 407 2.78 4.50 -22.37
CA GLY A 407 4.07 3.99 -21.89
C GLY A 407 4.24 4.02 -20.36
N LEU A 408 3.27 4.56 -19.61
CA LEU A 408 3.30 4.52 -18.14
C LEU A 408 2.39 3.41 -17.60
N PHE A 409 2.92 2.61 -16.69
CA PHE A 409 2.22 1.54 -15.99
C PHE A 409 2.44 1.69 -14.48
N SER A 410 1.54 1.13 -13.66
CA SER A 410 1.69 1.15 -12.21
C SER A 410 1.19 -0.15 -11.58
N ALA A 411 1.84 -0.59 -10.50
CA ALA A 411 1.39 -1.74 -9.72
C ALA A 411 1.69 -1.63 -8.22
N GLY A 412 0.95 -2.42 -7.44
CA GLY A 412 1.07 -2.50 -5.98
C GLY A 412 0.50 -1.27 -5.28
N GLU A 413 1.05 -0.91 -4.13
CA GLU A 413 0.57 0.21 -3.31
C GLU A 413 0.66 1.59 -3.99
N CYS A 414 1.35 1.69 -5.13
CA CYS A 414 1.40 2.90 -5.93
C CYS A 414 0.16 3.07 -6.83
N SER A 415 -0.70 2.06 -6.95
CA SER A 415 -1.88 2.04 -7.81
C SER A 415 -3.17 2.07 -6.98
N GLY A 416 -4.18 2.78 -7.48
CA GLY A 416 -5.50 2.84 -6.87
C GLY A 416 -6.45 1.76 -7.40
N GLY A 417 -7.63 1.64 -6.78
CA GLY A 417 -8.78 0.90 -7.32
C GLY A 417 -9.02 -0.46 -6.69
N MET A 418 -7.99 -1.30 -6.51
CA MET A 418 -8.17 -2.68 -6.01
C MET A 418 -8.86 -2.73 -4.64
N HIS A 419 -8.43 -1.87 -3.71
CA HIS A 419 -8.78 -1.98 -2.28
C HIS A 419 -10.02 -1.18 -1.88
N GLY A 420 -10.59 -0.38 -2.80
CA GLY A 420 -11.70 0.52 -2.49
C GLY A 420 -11.37 1.46 -1.33
N SER A 421 -12.28 1.59 -0.37
CA SER A 421 -12.11 2.47 0.79
C SER A 421 -11.32 1.86 1.95
N ASN A 422 -11.10 0.55 1.97
CA ASN A 422 -10.42 -0.15 3.06
C ASN A 422 -9.86 -1.50 2.60
N ARG A 423 -8.56 -1.67 2.78
CA ARG A 423 -7.85 -2.88 2.38
C ARG A 423 -8.03 -4.02 3.41
N LEU A 424 -8.27 -5.25 2.92
CA LEU A 424 -8.12 -6.44 3.75
C LEU A 424 -6.65 -6.82 3.99
N GLY A 425 -6.36 -7.29 5.20
CA GLY A 425 -5.03 -7.78 5.56
C GLY A 425 -4.60 -8.95 4.65
N GLY A 426 -3.34 -9.00 4.23
CA GLY A 426 -2.84 -10.02 3.29
C GLY A 426 -3.20 -9.84 1.82
N ASN A 427 -4.26 -9.10 1.45
CA ASN A 427 -4.57 -8.79 0.05
C ASN A 427 -3.49 -7.96 -0.64
N SER A 428 -2.75 -7.12 0.09
CA SER A 428 -1.66 -6.32 -0.48
C SER A 428 -0.58 -7.22 -1.10
N LEU A 429 -0.13 -8.28 -0.40
CA LEU A 429 0.93 -9.14 -0.94
C LEU A 429 0.49 -9.90 -2.20
N SER A 430 -0.76 -10.37 -2.27
CA SER A 430 -1.27 -10.99 -3.49
C SER A 430 -1.54 -9.98 -4.61
N ASP A 431 -1.94 -8.75 -4.29
CA ASP A 431 -2.01 -7.63 -5.24
C ASP A 431 -0.64 -7.38 -5.89
N LEU A 432 0.45 -7.30 -5.11
CA LEU A 432 1.80 -7.15 -5.64
C LEU A 432 2.10 -8.19 -6.73
N LEU A 433 1.72 -9.45 -6.50
CA LEU A 433 1.99 -10.53 -7.45
C LEU A 433 1.07 -10.49 -8.68
N VAL A 434 -0.22 -10.22 -8.49
CA VAL A 434 -1.18 -10.22 -9.60
C VAL A 434 -0.95 -9.00 -10.49
N PHE A 435 -0.92 -7.81 -9.91
CA PHE A 435 -0.82 -6.57 -10.69
C PHE A 435 0.62 -6.24 -11.08
N GLY A 436 1.61 -6.66 -10.31
CA GLY A 436 3.01 -6.62 -10.76
C GLY A 436 3.21 -7.45 -12.03
N ARG A 437 2.64 -8.65 -12.09
CA ARG A 437 2.64 -9.48 -13.30
C ARG A 437 1.95 -8.77 -14.46
N ARG A 438 0.76 -8.23 -14.23
CA ARG A 438 -0.03 -7.54 -15.27
C ARG A 438 0.67 -6.29 -15.79
N ALA A 439 1.32 -5.51 -14.93
CA ALA A 439 2.10 -4.34 -15.36
C ALA A 439 3.32 -4.72 -16.20
N GLY A 440 4.05 -5.78 -15.84
CA GLY A 440 5.14 -6.29 -16.69
C GLY A 440 4.64 -6.80 -18.04
N LEU A 441 3.48 -7.46 -18.06
CA LEU A 441 2.82 -7.92 -19.27
C LEU A 441 2.33 -6.76 -20.16
N GLY A 442 1.69 -5.76 -19.55
CA GLY A 442 1.18 -4.57 -20.22
C GLY A 442 2.31 -3.75 -20.82
N ALA A 443 3.37 -3.50 -20.06
CA ALA A 443 4.57 -2.82 -20.54
C ALA A 443 5.19 -3.56 -21.72
N ALA A 444 5.33 -4.89 -21.63
CA ALA A 444 5.89 -5.68 -22.72
C ALA A 444 5.02 -5.60 -23.99
N SER A 445 3.71 -5.77 -23.84
CA SER A 445 2.78 -5.72 -24.97
C SER A 445 2.75 -4.33 -25.63
N TYR A 446 2.91 -3.27 -24.83
CA TYR A 446 3.04 -1.91 -25.34
C TYR A 446 4.31 -1.74 -26.18
N VAL A 447 5.46 -2.17 -25.66
CA VAL A 447 6.75 -2.12 -26.38
C VAL A 447 6.68 -2.89 -27.69
N ASP A 448 6.16 -4.11 -27.68
CA ASP A 448 6.01 -4.95 -28.88
C ASP A 448 5.08 -4.32 -29.93
N GLY A 449 4.15 -3.47 -29.50
CA GLY A 449 3.18 -2.78 -30.35
C GLY A 449 3.68 -1.45 -30.95
N LEU A 450 4.86 -0.96 -30.57
CA LEU A 450 5.38 0.32 -31.07
C LEU A 450 5.94 0.18 -32.49
N SER A 451 5.54 1.10 -33.37
CA SER A 451 6.21 1.27 -34.66
C SER A 451 7.54 2.02 -34.52
N ASP A 452 7.57 3.02 -33.62
CA ASP A 452 8.71 3.88 -33.36
C ASP A 452 8.82 4.14 -31.86
N ARG A 453 10.05 4.25 -31.35
CA ARG A 453 10.30 4.59 -29.94
C ARG A 453 10.22 6.11 -29.74
N PRO A 454 9.53 6.58 -28.68
CA PRO A 454 9.58 7.97 -28.22
C PRO A 454 11.02 8.45 -28.02
N LYS A 455 11.28 9.72 -28.32
CA LYS A 455 12.63 10.31 -28.25
C LYS A 455 12.75 11.29 -27.08
N ILE A 456 13.94 11.32 -26.47
CA ILE A 456 14.26 12.29 -25.42
C ILE A 456 14.80 13.58 -26.04
N SER A 457 14.27 14.72 -25.59
CA SER A 457 14.84 16.02 -25.87
C SER A 457 15.97 16.35 -24.90
N GLN A 458 17.09 16.86 -25.40
CA GLN A 458 18.18 17.35 -24.52
C GLN A 458 17.72 18.53 -23.65
N SER A 459 16.75 19.32 -24.11
CA SER A 459 16.17 20.41 -23.32
C SER A 459 15.48 19.87 -22.06
N ASP A 460 14.77 18.75 -22.15
CA ASP A 460 14.05 18.17 -21.01
C ASP A 460 15.04 17.61 -19.98
N VAL A 461 16.15 17.03 -20.46
CA VAL A 461 17.26 16.57 -19.59
C VAL A 461 17.90 17.74 -18.85
N ASP A 462 18.14 18.86 -19.54
CA ASP A 462 18.74 20.05 -18.94
C ASP A 462 17.80 20.71 -17.91
N VAL A 463 16.48 20.72 -18.16
CA VAL A 463 15.46 21.18 -17.19
C VAL A 463 15.41 20.26 -15.97
N ALA A 464 15.32 18.95 -16.17
CA ALA A 464 15.29 17.99 -15.06
C ALA A 464 16.55 18.06 -14.18
N ALA A 465 17.72 18.24 -14.80
CA ALA A 465 18.97 18.44 -14.08
C ALA A 465 18.99 19.74 -13.27
N LYS A 466 18.49 20.84 -13.85
CA LYS A 466 18.38 22.13 -13.15
C LYS A 466 17.43 22.03 -11.97
N ASP A 467 16.25 21.46 -12.16
CA ASP A 467 15.24 21.30 -11.11
C ASP A 467 15.76 20.42 -9.97
N ALA A 468 16.54 19.38 -10.29
CA ALA A 468 17.17 18.54 -9.29
C ALA A 468 18.22 19.29 -8.46
N LEU A 469 18.82 20.37 -8.95
CA LEU A 469 19.85 21.14 -8.23
C LEU A 469 19.33 22.45 -7.63
N ASP A 470 18.08 22.82 -7.87
CA ASP A 470 17.51 24.12 -7.49
C ASP A 470 17.72 24.45 -6.00
N CYS A 471 17.63 23.46 -5.10
CA CYS A 471 17.83 23.67 -3.66
C CYS A 471 19.30 23.92 -3.24
N PHE A 472 20.27 23.79 -4.14
CA PHE A 472 21.66 24.22 -3.88
C PHE A 472 21.90 25.69 -4.23
N GLU A 473 20.94 26.36 -4.87
CA GLU A 473 21.02 27.77 -5.24
C GLU A 473 20.22 28.61 -4.22
N PRO A 474 20.88 29.27 -3.24
CA PRO A 474 20.18 30.07 -2.25
C PRO A 474 19.44 31.22 -2.92
N ARG A 475 18.16 31.40 -2.56
CA ARG A 475 17.31 32.47 -3.09
C ARG A 475 17.30 33.67 -2.16
N ASP A 476 16.89 34.84 -2.67
CA ASP A 476 16.70 36.01 -1.81
C ASP A 476 15.56 35.76 -0.80
N GLY A 477 15.83 36.00 0.48
CA GLY A 477 14.86 35.84 1.57
C GLY A 477 15.32 34.89 2.68
N LYS A 478 14.37 34.50 3.54
CA LYS A 478 14.62 33.56 4.64
C LYS A 478 14.74 32.15 4.07
N GLN A 479 15.92 31.56 4.21
CA GLN A 479 16.15 30.17 3.83
C GLN A 479 15.39 29.22 4.76
N GLU A 480 14.85 28.14 4.20
CA GLU A 480 14.15 27.09 4.91
C GLU A 480 15.00 25.83 4.98
N ASN A 481 14.86 25.10 6.09
CA ASN A 481 15.51 23.81 6.28
C ASN A 481 14.53 22.68 5.89
N PRO A 482 14.93 21.73 5.03
CA PRO A 482 14.02 20.67 4.57
C PRO A 482 13.50 19.79 5.71
N TYR A 483 14.29 19.55 6.75
CA TYR A 483 13.89 18.76 7.92
C TYR A 483 12.81 19.45 8.74
N THR A 484 12.85 20.77 8.85
CA THR A 484 11.85 21.55 9.58
C THR A 484 10.51 21.51 8.85
N VAL A 485 10.49 21.81 7.56
CA VAL A 485 9.27 21.78 6.75
C VAL A 485 8.68 20.37 6.71
N TYR A 486 9.53 19.36 6.59
CA TYR A 486 9.10 17.96 6.66
C TYR A 486 8.48 17.59 8.01
N ALA A 487 9.09 17.97 9.14
CA ALA A 487 8.54 17.68 10.47
C ALA A 487 7.15 18.33 10.66
N GLU A 488 7.00 19.57 10.22
CA GLU A 488 5.73 20.32 10.31
C GLU A 488 4.65 19.75 9.38
N LEU A 489 5.04 19.25 8.20
CA LEU A 489 4.14 18.49 7.32
C LEU A 489 3.66 17.21 8.00
N GLN A 490 4.58 16.43 8.59
CA GLN A 490 4.24 15.19 9.28
C GLN A 490 3.26 15.41 10.43
N ASP A 491 3.50 16.43 11.24
CA ASP A 491 2.64 16.77 12.37
C ASP A 491 1.26 17.24 11.86
N SER A 492 1.22 18.09 10.82
CA SER A 492 -0.03 18.59 10.23
C SER A 492 -0.88 17.47 9.62
N MET A 493 -0.29 16.54 8.85
CA MET A 493 -1.04 15.42 8.28
C MET A 493 -1.54 14.45 9.35
N ASN A 494 -0.75 14.20 10.40
CA ASN A 494 -1.13 13.29 11.47
C ASN A 494 -2.26 13.86 12.34
N GLU A 495 -2.26 15.17 12.59
CA GLU A 495 -3.27 15.86 13.40
C GLU A 495 -4.55 16.17 12.63
N LEU A 496 -4.43 16.70 11.40
CA LEU A 496 -5.56 17.28 10.67
C LEU A 496 -6.18 16.35 9.62
N VAL A 497 -5.45 15.31 9.20
CA VAL A 497 -5.89 14.34 8.18
C VAL A 497 -5.69 12.90 8.67
N GLY A 498 -5.83 12.71 9.98
CA GLY A 498 -5.69 11.42 10.65
C GLY A 498 -6.89 10.48 10.42
N ILE A 499 -7.16 9.65 11.43
CA ILE A 499 -8.20 8.61 11.40
C ILE A 499 -9.59 9.22 11.36
N ILE A 500 -9.83 10.19 12.24
CA ILE A 500 -11.08 10.92 12.38
C ILE A 500 -10.84 12.33 11.89
N ARG A 501 -11.75 12.84 11.05
CA ARG A 501 -11.60 14.11 10.35
C ARG A 501 -12.82 14.99 10.51
N LYS A 502 -12.65 16.29 10.29
CA LYS A 502 -13.71 17.29 10.18
C LYS A 502 -13.41 18.26 9.05
N ALA A 503 -14.45 18.89 8.47
CA ALA A 503 -14.28 19.87 7.39
C ALA A 503 -13.23 20.94 7.70
N GLU A 504 -13.32 21.54 8.89
CA GLU A 504 -12.44 22.63 9.34
C GLU A 504 -10.96 22.21 9.44
N GLU A 505 -10.70 21.01 9.95
CA GLU A 505 -9.34 20.46 10.08
C GLU A 505 -8.74 20.14 8.71
N MET A 506 -9.53 19.54 7.81
CA MET A 506 -9.07 19.21 6.46
C MET A 506 -8.86 20.45 5.60
N GLN A 507 -9.70 21.48 5.77
CA GLN A 507 -9.49 22.79 5.16
C GLN A 507 -8.19 23.43 5.65
N GLN A 508 -7.96 23.41 6.96
CA GLN A 508 -6.70 23.88 7.55
C GLN A 508 -5.50 23.08 7.03
N ALA A 509 -5.62 21.77 6.85
CA ALA A 509 -4.57 20.94 6.28
C ALA A 509 -4.21 21.35 4.85
N ALA A 510 -5.23 21.60 4.01
CA ALA A 510 -5.02 22.06 2.64
C ALA A 510 -4.31 23.43 2.61
N GLU A 511 -4.71 24.36 3.48
CA GLU A 511 -4.05 25.67 3.61
C GLU A 511 -2.59 25.56 4.07
N LYS A 512 -2.32 24.72 5.08
CA LYS A 512 -0.95 24.46 5.55
C LYS A 512 -0.09 23.82 4.46
N VAL A 513 -0.63 22.88 3.68
CA VAL A 513 0.12 22.27 2.57
C VAL A 513 0.52 23.31 1.54
N GLU A 514 -0.36 24.27 1.20
CA GLU A 514 -0.01 25.39 0.31
C GLU A 514 1.05 26.31 0.93
N GLU A 515 0.97 26.60 2.23
CA GLU A 515 2.03 27.31 2.96
C GLU A 515 3.37 26.57 2.86
N PHE A 516 3.38 25.26 3.12
CA PHE A 516 4.58 24.44 3.05
C PHE A 516 5.14 24.34 1.64
N LYS A 517 4.30 24.32 0.60
CA LYS A 517 4.74 24.41 -0.81
C LYS A 517 5.42 25.75 -1.10
N ALA A 518 4.90 26.85 -0.59
CA ALA A 518 5.55 28.15 -0.72
C ALA A 518 6.91 28.19 0.00
N ARG A 519 7.00 27.61 1.19
CA ARG A 519 8.24 27.49 1.97
C ARG A 519 9.25 26.52 1.33
N ALA A 520 8.78 25.44 0.71
CA ALA A 520 9.62 24.49 0.00
C ALA A 520 10.38 25.14 -1.16
N LYS A 521 9.87 26.22 -1.75
CA LYS A 521 10.59 27.03 -2.76
C LYS A 521 11.78 27.81 -2.19
N GLN A 522 11.90 27.92 -0.87
CA GLN A 522 12.99 28.57 -0.14
C GLN A 522 13.90 27.56 0.56
N VAL A 523 13.67 26.25 0.36
CA VAL A 523 14.50 25.20 0.93
C VAL A 523 15.88 25.24 0.28
N THR A 524 16.89 25.35 1.13
CA THR A 524 18.29 25.37 0.71
C THR A 524 19.05 24.26 1.42
N VAL A 525 19.96 23.60 0.71
CA VAL A 525 20.78 22.51 1.22
C VAL A 525 22.25 22.89 1.13
N GLU A 526 23.01 22.53 2.17
CA GLU A 526 24.45 22.78 2.24
C GLU A 526 25.25 21.54 1.81
N GLY A 527 26.53 21.75 1.49
CA GLY A 527 27.47 20.69 1.15
C GLY A 527 27.43 20.26 -0.32
N HIS A 528 28.06 19.12 -0.62
CA HIS A 528 28.10 18.54 -1.96
C HIS A 528 26.98 17.52 -2.17
N ARG A 529 26.78 17.07 -3.41
CA ARG A 529 25.72 16.11 -3.78
C ARG A 529 25.92 14.69 -3.24
N GLN A 530 27.17 14.26 -3.04
CA GLN A 530 27.52 12.90 -2.62
C GLN A 530 26.86 12.56 -1.28
N TYR A 531 25.99 11.53 -1.24
CA TYR A 531 25.22 11.08 -0.08
C TYR A 531 24.62 12.23 0.76
N ASN A 532 24.03 13.24 0.12
CA ASN A 532 23.52 14.41 0.83
C ASN A 532 22.08 14.19 1.32
N PRO A 533 21.85 13.95 2.64
CA PRO A 533 20.52 13.66 3.15
C PRO A 533 19.57 14.87 3.05
N GLY A 534 20.10 16.10 3.13
CA GLY A 534 19.31 17.31 2.97
C GLY A 534 18.77 17.45 1.55
N TRP A 535 19.63 17.20 0.56
CA TRP A 535 19.24 17.18 -0.85
C TRP A 535 18.22 16.09 -1.16
N HIS A 536 18.46 14.88 -0.67
CA HIS A 536 17.52 13.77 -0.83
C HIS A 536 16.14 14.12 -0.25
N LEU A 537 16.11 14.67 0.96
CA LEU A 537 14.85 15.08 1.59
C LEU A 537 14.18 16.25 0.87
N ALA A 538 14.94 17.21 0.34
CA ALA A 538 14.38 18.32 -0.44
C ALA A 538 13.63 17.82 -1.69
N LEU A 539 14.19 16.83 -2.38
CA LEU A 539 13.54 16.18 -3.53
C LEU A 539 12.30 15.37 -3.11
N ASP A 540 12.41 14.58 -2.03
CA ASP A 540 11.29 13.80 -1.49
C ASP A 540 10.15 14.72 -0.98
N LEU A 541 10.48 15.87 -0.39
CA LEU A 541 9.51 16.84 0.14
C LEU A 541 8.58 17.37 -0.95
N ARG A 542 9.09 17.59 -2.16
CA ARG A 542 8.28 17.98 -3.33
C ARG A 542 7.19 16.95 -3.62
N ASN A 543 7.53 15.66 -3.52
CA ASN A 543 6.58 14.57 -3.76
C ASN A 543 5.56 14.48 -2.61
N MET A 544 6.03 14.51 -1.37
CA MET A 544 5.17 14.43 -0.19
C MET A 544 4.17 15.58 -0.12
N LEU A 545 4.57 16.81 -0.45
CA LEU A 545 3.67 17.97 -0.45
C LEU A 545 2.56 17.84 -1.50
N LEU A 546 2.92 17.45 -2.74
CA LEU A 546 1.96 17.27 -3.82
C LEU A 546 0.94 16.17 -3.51
N VAL A 547 1.41 15.07 -2.93
CA VAL A 547 0.55 13.93 -2.57
C VAL A 547 -0.30 14.25 -1.35
N SER A 548 0.24 14.95 -0.34
CA SER A 548 -0.53 15.42 0.82
C SER A 548 -1.65 16.40 0.41
N GLU A 549 -1.42 17.24 -0.60
CA GLU A 549 -2.46 18.09 -1.19
C GLU A 549 -3.59 17.26 -1.80
N CYS A 550 -3.26 16.19 -2.53
CA CYS A 550 -4.25 15.24 -3.07
C CYS A 550 -5.09 14.61 -1.96
N VAL A 551 -4.45 14.15 -0.87
CA VAL A 551 -5.12 13.52 0.27
C VAL A 551 -6.06 14.52 0.95
N ALA A 552 -5.58 15.72 1.29
CA ALA A 552 -6.35 16.73 2.01
C ALA A 552 -7.56 17.24 1.20
N LYS A 553 -7.36 17.58 -0.07
CA LYS A 553 -8.44 18.07 -0.93
C LYS A 553 -9.50 17.00 -1.22
N SER A 554 -9.09 15.76 -1.46
CA SER A 554 -10.04 14.66 -1.68
C SER A 554 -10.82 14.35 -0.40
N ALA A 555 -10.15 14.39 0.76
CA ALA A 555 -10.80 14.15 2.05
C ALA A 555 -11.82 15.25 2.38
N LEU A 556 -11.51 16.51 2.07
CA LEU A 556 -12.42 17.62 2.26
C LEU A 556 -13.66 17.51 1.36
N LEU A 557 -13.47 17.13 0.10
CA LEU A 557 -14.55 17.01 -0.88
C LEU A 557 -15.52 15.86 -0.56
N ARG A 558 -15.04 14.75 0.00
CA ARG A 558 -15.89 13.61 0.36
C ARG A 558 -16.67 13.90 1.65
N GLU A 559 -17.98 14.06 1.52
CA GLU A 559 -18.91 14.34 2.63
C GLU A 559 -19.65 13.08 3.12
N GLU A 560 -18.89 12.06 3.51
CA GLU A 560 -19.39 10.81 4.12
C GLU A 560 -18.33 10.17 5.03
N SER A 561 -18.67 9.07 5.70
CA SER A 561 -17.72 8.17 6.36
C SER A 561 -17.74 6.78 5.73
N ARG A 562 -16.60 6.33 5.20
CA ARG A 562 -16.43 5.04 4.55
C ARG A 562 -15.00 4.52 4.71
N GLY A 563 -14.84 3.33 5.31
CA GLY A 563 -13.54 2.67 5.41
C GLY A 563 -12.45 3.54 6.07
N GLY A 564 -11.32 3.71 5.38
CA GLY A 564 -10.18 4.56 5.81
C GLY A 564 -10.43 6.07 5.77
N HIS A 565 -11.65 6.51 5.49
CA HIS A 565 -12.08 7.90 5.59
C HIS A 565 -13.25 7.98 6.58
N THR A 566 -13.04 8.61 7.74
CA THR A 566 -14.08 8.81 8.75
C THR A 566 -14.18 10.29 9.10
N ARG A 567 -15.40 10.82 9.06
CA ARG A 567 -15.74 12.21 9.33
C ARG A 567 -16.71 12.30 10.52
N ASP A 568 -16.34 13.02 11.56
CA ASP A 568 -17.22 13.24 12.72
C ASP A 568 -18.44 14.10 12.35
N ASP A 569 -18.28 15.00 11.36
CA ASP A 569 -19.34 15.87 10.84
C ASP A 569 -20.24 15.20 9.79
N HIS A 570 -19.78 14.11 9.18
CA HIS A 570 -20.56 13.26 8.27
C HIS A 570 -20.36 11.78 8.64
N PRO A 571 -20.93 11.32 9.78
CA PRO A 571 -20.57 10.03 10.39
C PRO A 571 -21.13 8.81 9.65
N ASN A 572 -22.08 9.00 8.75
CA ASN A 572 -22.74 7.92 8.03
C ASN A 572 -22.09 7.67 6.68
N MET A 573 -22.24 6.44 6.21
CA MET A 573 -21.92 6.06 4.84
C MET A 573 -23.11 6.43 3.95
N GLU A 574 -22.85 7.18 2.88
CA GLU A 574 -23.89 7.71 2.01
C GLU A 574 -23.90 6.95 0.67
N LEU A 575 -25.08 6.53 0.20
CA LEU A 575 -25.20 5.66 -0.97
C LEU A 575 -24.68 6.32 -2.26
N ASP A 576 -24.92 7.63 -2.42
CA ASP A 576 -24.54 8.42 -3.60
C ASP A 576 -23.03 8.61 -3.74
N TRP A 577 -22.25 8.38 -2.68
CA TRP A 577 -20.81 8.51 -2.73
C TRP A 577 -20.10 7.23 -3.21
N ARG A 578 -20.80 6.09 -3.22
CA ARG A 578 -20.20 4.79 -3.54
C ARG A 578 -19.86 4.63 -5.03
N ASN A 579 -20.48 5.38 -5.95
CA ASN A 579 -20.11 5.37 -7.38
C ASN A 579 -19.13 6.48 -7.74
N LYS A 580 -18.69 7.28 -6.78
CA LYS A 580 -17.85 8.44 -7.05
C LYS A 580 -16.39 8.15 -6.72
N LEU A 581 -15.55 8.18 -7.75
CA LEU A 581 -14.10 8.33 -7.62
C LEU A 581 -13.76 9.80 -7.44
N LEU A 582 -12.84 10.08 -6.53
CA LEU A 582 -12.20 11.39 -6.47
C LEU A 582 -10.89 11.32 -7.24
N VAL A 583 -10.84 12.03 -8.35
CA VAL A 583 -9.74 12.04 -9.31
C VAL A 583 -8.89 13.28 -9.09
N CYS A 584 -7.62 13.08 -8.75
CA CYS A 584 -6.61 14.12 -8.68
C CYS A 584 -5.87 14.23 -10.01
N SER A 585 -5.83 15.44 -10.57
CA SER A 585 -5.04 15.79 -11.76
C SER A 585 -4.17 17.01 -11.49
N SER A 586 -3.00 17.08 -12.15
CA SER A 586 -2.15 18.28 -12.10
C SER A 586 -2.89 19.52 -12.59
N ALA A 587 -2.73 20.63 -11.87
CA ALA A 587 -3.26 21.95 -12.20
C ALA A 587 -2.13 22.99 -12.02
N GLY A 588 -1.17 22.98 -12.95
CA GLY A 588 0.06 23.76 -12.80
C GLY A 588 0.91 23.22 -11.64
N GLU A 589 1.23 24.08 -10.66
CA GLU A 589 1.95 23.68 -9.44
C GLU A 589 1.04 23.09 -8.33
N GLY A 590 -0.28 22.98 -8.57
CA GLY A 590 -1.25 22.46 -7.60
C GLY A 590 -2.03 21.25 -8.11
N VAL A 591 -3.02 20.85 -7.31
CA VAL A 591 -3.90 19.71 -7.57
C VAL A 591 -5.35 20.18 -7.74
N LYS A 592 -5.99 19.69 -8.79
CA LYS A 592 -7.45 19.74 -8.96
C LYS A 592 -8.03 18.37 -8.61
N VAL A 593 -9.12 18.36 -7.84
CA VAL A 593 -9.89 17.14 -7.53
C VAL A 593 -11.25 17.24 -8.22
N THR A 594 -11.65 16.19 -8.92
CA THR A 594 -12.96 16.07 -9.59
C THR A 594 -13.62 14.75 -9.28
N GLU A 595 -14.96 14.73 -9.32
CA GLU A 595 -15.74 13.50 -9.23
C GLU A 595 -15.81 12.82 -10.60
N GLU A 596 -15.54 11.52 -10.65
CA GLU A 596 -15.81 10.67 -11.82
C GLU A 596 -16.63 9.45 -11.40
N ALA A 597 -17.53 8.99 -12.28
CA ALA A 597 -18.36 7.84 -12.01
C ALA A 597 -17.60 6.53 -12.24
N GLN A 598 -17.75 5.57 -11.32
CA GLN A 598 -17.24 4.22 -11.49
C GLN A 598 -18.04 3.43 -12.52
N THR A 599 -17.35 2.50 -13.19
CA THR A 599 -18.04 1.52 -14.03
C THR A 599 -18.90 0.60 -13.17
N PRO A 600 -20.21 0.47 -13.45
CA PRO A 600 -21.10 -0.43 -12.72
C PRO A 600 -20.59 -1.88 -12.73
N MET A 601 -20.86 -2.61 -11.64
CA MET A 601 -20.48 -4.02 -11.54
C MET A 601 -21.28 -4.87 -12.53
N ARG A 602 -20.62 -5.86 -13.13
CA ARG A 602 -21.26 -6.85 -14.01
C ARG A 602 -22.34 -7.64 -13.25
N ALA A 603 -23.46 -7.93 -13.91
CA ALA A 603 -24.63 -8.55 -13.27
C ALA A 603 -24.34 -9.90 -12.59
N ASP A 604 -23.57 -10.79 -13.24
CA ASP A 604 -23.16 -12.09 -12.70
C ASP A 604 -22.29 -11.99 -11.43
N LEU A 605 -21.60 -10.85 -11.22
CA LEU A 605 -20.85 -10.60 -9.99
C LEU A 605 -21.72 -9.98 -8.90
N LEU A 606 -22.73 -9.17 -9.27
CA LEU A 606 -23.73 -8.66 -8.34
C LEU A 606 -24.54 -9.79 -7.72
N GLU A 607 -24.90 -10.81 -8.50
CA GLU A 607 -25.62 -12.02 -8.06
C GLU A 607 -24.88 -12.83 -6.99
N LEU A 608 -23.59 -12.53 -6.72
CA LEU A 608 -22.85 -13.19 -5.65
C LEU A 608 -23.23 -12.67 -4.25
N PHE A 609 -23.93 -11.54 -4.16
CA PHE A 609 -24.31 -10.88 -2.93
C PHE A 609 -25.82 -10.95 -2.70
N GLU A 610 -26.23 -11.00 -1.45
CA GLU A 610 -27.65 -10.92 -1.09
C GLU A 610 -28.18 -9.49 -1.33
N LEU A 611 -29.41 -9.36 -1.82
CA LEU A 611 -29.99 -8.04 -2.12
C LEU A 611 -30.00 -7.10 -0.90
N ASN A 612 -30.39 -7.63 0.27
CA ASN A 612 -30.45 -6.87 1.53
C ASN A 612 -29.07 -6.39 2.01
N GLU A 613 -27.98 -7.01 1.54
CA GLU A 613 -26.63 -6.57 1.78
C GLU A 613 -26.29 -5.41 0.85
N LEU A 614 -26.59 -5.55 -0.44
CA LEU A 614 -26.32 -4.52 -1.44
C LEU A 614 -27.07 -3.22 -1.14
N GLU A 615 -28.30 -3.30 -0.62
CA GLU A 615 -29.11 -2.15 -0.19
C GLU A 615 -28.43 -1.27 0.88
N LYS A 616 -27.42 -1.78 1.58
CA LYS A 616 -26.63 -1.01 2.54
C LYS A 616 -25.58 -0.12 1.87
N TYR A 617 -25.23 -0.37 0.61
CA TYR A 617 -24.11 0.28 -0.08
C TYR A 617 -24.48 0.92 -1.42
N TYR A 618 -25.51 0.41 -2.09
CA TYR A 618 -25.97 0.85 -3.41
C TYR A 618 -27.27 1.63 -3.31
N THR A 619 -27.44 2.59 -4.23
CA THR A 619 -28.73 3.24 -4.43
C THR A 619 -29.74 2.25 -5.05
N PRO A 620 -31.07 2.43 -4.86
CA PRO A 620 -32.08 1.58 -5.48
C PRO A 620 -31.94 1.46 -7.01
N ASP A 621 -31.54 2.55 -7.68
CA ASP A 621 -31.38 2.59 -9.14
C ASP A 621 -30.23 1.70 -9.62
N GLU A 622 -29.15 1.58 -8.83
CA GLU A 622 -27.97 0.80 -9.22
C GLU A 622 -28.15 -0.71 -9.06
N ILE A 623 -29.08 -1.13 -8.20
CA ILE A 623 -29.43 -2.53 -7.98
C ILE A 623 -30.79 -2.90 -8.58
N ALA A 624 -31.38 -1.99 -9.38
CA ALA A 624 -32.64 -2.26 -10.08
C ALA A 624 -32.54 -3.51 -10.98
N GLU A 625 -31.35 -3.79 -11.51
CA GLU A 625 -31.10 -4.93 -12.38
C GLU A 625 -30.85 -6.27 -11.63
N HIS A 626 -30.80 -6.25 -10.29
CA HIS A 626 -30.59 -7.46 -9.47
C HIS A 626 -31.77 -8.45 -9.63
N PRO A 627 -31.53 -9.78 -9.73
CA PRO A 627 -32.59 -10.74 -10.00
C PRO A 627 -33.78 -10.67 -9.04
N ASP A 628 -33.51 -10.49 -7.75
CA ASP A 628 -34.55 -10.39 -6.70
C ASP A 628 -35.41 -9.11 -6.79
N ARG A 629 -35.01 -8.10 -7.59
CA ARG A 629 -35.81 -6.90 -7.88
C ARG A 629 -36.62 -7.03 -9.18
N LYS A 630 -36.28 -8.00 -10.03
CA LYS A 630 -37.00 -8.33 -11.27
C LYS A 630 -38.16 -9.31 -11.06
N GLY A 631 -38.33 -9.83 -9.83
CA GLY A 631 -39.32 -10.85 -9.44
C GLY A 631 -40.63 -10.30 -8.90
#